data_AF-A0A935EZZ4-F1
#
_entry.id   AF-A0A935EZZ4-F1
#
_cell.length_a   1.000
_cell.length_b   1.000
_cell.length_c   1.000
_cell.angle_alpha   90.00
_cell.angle_beta   90.00
_cell.angle_gamma   90.00
#
_symmetry.space_group_name_H-M   'P 1'
#
loop_
_entity.id
_entity.type
_entity.pdbx_description
1 polymer ?
#
loop_
_entity_poly.entity_id
_entity_poly.type
_entity_poly.pdbx_seq_one_letter_code
_entity_poly.pdbx_strand_id
1 'polypeptide(L)'
;MKSFLSFFYIFLVSSATIFAVLRISVPAQTRDFSKEKARQIPSWIRDAVIYELNPRTFSQAGNFNGITERLDELKSLGVTIIWLMPVHPSGIEKKKGTIGSPYAVRDYYAVNPDYGSQDDFRRLITEAHKRGLKIIIDVVANHTSWDSVMMKDPGLYKRDAKGNILSPFDWSDVAALDYNNRELRKYMIEMLKFWLREFDLDGYRCDVAGLVPTDFWEEARPELEKVKKISLCLRNGISRTCWSELSIWIIRGFFITRWPTSSPKAGRLRLFGKTGRRNDRCHRRALCICVSRTITMRRGPSVISASVEHWRHQL
;
A
#
# COMPACT_ATOMS: atom_id res chain seq x y z
N MET A 1 5.62 -9.35 84.81
CA MET A 1 6.23 -9.64 83.49
C MET A 1 5.08 -9.87 82.51
N LYS A 2 4.85 -8.92 81.59
CA LYS A 2 5.47 -8.85 80.26
C LYS A 2 4.96 -9.99 79.36
N SER A 3 3.88 -9.79 78.59
CA SER A 3 3.84 -8.98 77.35
C SER A 3 4.75 -9.50 76.20
N PHE A 4 5.15 -10.77 76.21
CA PHE A 4 6.11 -11.31 75.24
C PHE A 4 5.59 -12.41 74.29
N LEU A 5 4.42 -13.01 74.52
CA LEU A 5 3.94 -14.15 73.70
C LEU A 5 2.88 -13.83 72.62
N SER A 6 2.25 -12.65 72.63
CA SER A 6 1.34 -12.26 71.52
C SER A 6 2.06 -11.63 70.31
N PHE A 7 3.35 -11.33 70.41
CA PHE A 7 4.10 -10.64 69.34
C PHE A 7 4.61 -11.58 68.22
N PHE A 8 4.72 -12.89 68.48
CA PHE A 8 5.26 -13.83 67.49
C PHE A 8 4.25 -14.29 66.43
N TYR A 9 2.94 -14.12 66.65
CA TYR A 9 1.92 -14.51 65.66
C TYR A 9 1.55 -13.38 64.67
N ILE A 10 1.96 -12.13 64.97
CA ILE A 10 1.71 -10.96 64.10
C ILE A 10 2.86 -10.78 63.08
N PHE A 11 4.04 -11.36 63.32
CA PHE A 11 5.22 -11.23 62.46
C PHE A 11 5.39 -12.31 61.38
N LEU A 12 4.45 -13.26 61.27
CA LEU A 12 4.44 -14.32 60.24
C LEU A 12 3.32 -14.15 59.19
N VAL A 13 2.62 -13.01 59.19
CA VAL A 13 1.60 -12.66 58.18
C VAL A 13 2.02 -11.43 57.34
N SER A 14 3.13 -10.76 57.68
CA SER A 14 3.61 -9.56 56.99
C SER A 14 4.74 -9.78 55.97
N SER A 15 5.16 -11.02 55.70
CA SER A 15 6.10 -11.33 54.60
C SER A 15 5.43 -11.45 53.23
N ALA A 16 4.12 -11.20 53.15
CA ALA A 16 3.43 -10.83 51.93
C ALA A 16 3.79 -9.38 51.49
N THR A 17 5.09 -9.07 51.47
CA THR A 17 5.64 -7.88 50.79
C THR A 17 5.44 -8.05 49.29
N ILE A 18 4.22 -7.74 48.85
CA ILE A 18 3.93 -6.86 47.73
C ILE A 18 5.07 -6.86 46.70
N PHE A 19 5.14 -7.94 45.92
CA PHE A 19 5.64 -7.87 44.55
C PHE A 19 4.59 -7.10 43.74
N ALA A 20 4.42 -5.81 44.07
CA ALA A 20 3.92 -4.84 43.13
C ALA A 20 4.95 -4.81 42.01
N VAL A 21 4.71 -5.65 40.99
CA VAL A 21 5.28 -5.45 39.68
C VAL A 21 4.75 -4.08 39.24
N LEU A 22 5.51 -3.04 39.57
CA LEU A 22 5.43 -1.78 38.85
C LEU A 22 5.70 -2.16 37.41
N ARG A 23 4.61 -2.36 36.66
CA ARG A 23 4.62 -2.16 35.23
C ARG A 23 4.93 -0.69 35.05
N ILE A 24 6.23 -0.38 35.05
CA ILE A 24 6.77 0.83 34.49
C ILE A 24 6.26 0.80 33.06
N SER A 25 5.16 1.50 32.85
CA SER A 25 4.61 1.77 31.55
C SER A 25 5.63 2.73 30.96
N VAL A 26 6.69 2.17 30.36
CA VAL A 26 7.64 2.90 29.55
C VAL A 26 6.77 3.63 28.54
N PRO A 27 6.62 4.96 28.64
CA PRO A 27 5.76 5.67 27.72
C PRO A 27 6.36 5.42 26.34
N ALA A 28 5.54 4.93 25.40
CA ALA A 28 5.98 4.67 24.05
C ALA A 28 6.58 5.97 23.51
N GLN A 29 7.91 6.03 23.44
CA GLN A 29 8.62 7.28 23.30
C GLN A 29 8.23 7.87 21.95
N THR A 30 7.48 8.97 21.97
CA THR A 30 6.93 9.59 20.75
C THR A 30 8.09 10.12 19.94
N ARG A 31 8.53 9.30 18.99
CA ARG A 31 9.72 9.51 18.16
C ARG A 31 9.52 10.79 17.34
N ASP A 32 10.32 11.81 17.64
CA ASP A 32 10.25 13.09 16.96
C ASP A 32 10.87 12.99 15.56
N PHE A 33 10.05 12.58 14.60
CA PHE A 33 10.46 12.41 13.21
C PHE A 33 10.87 13.71 12.52
N SER A 34 10.54 14.90 13.06
CA SER A 34 10.96 16.18 12.48
C SER A 34 12.47 16.41 12.56
N LYS A 35 13.13 15.73 13.51
CA LYS A 35 14.58 15.79 13.75
C LYS A 35 15.36 14.68 13.02
N GLU A 36 14.69 13.74 12.36
CA GLU A 36 15.36 12.69 11.59
C GLU A 36 15.73 13.16 10.17
N LYS A 37 16.96 12.86 9.74
CA LYS A 37 17.40 13.13 8.37
C LYS A 37 16.62 12.24 7.38
N ALA A 38 15.87 12.85 6.47
CA ALA A 38 15.19 12.15 5.38
C ALA A 38 16.18 11.31 4.55
N ARG A 39 15.76 10.12 4.10
CA ARG A 39 16.61 9.27 3.25
C ARG A 39 16.76 9.89 1.86
N GLN A 40 17.86 9.57 1.20
CA GLN A 40 18.09 9.99 -0.18
C GLN A 40 17.25 9.11 -1.11
N ILE A 41 16.28 9.72 -1.79
CA ILE A 41 15.58 9.07 -2.90
C ILE A 41 16.47 9.10 -4.16
N PRO A 42 16.48 8.04 -4.98
CA PRO A 42 17.09 8.08 -6.30
C PRO A 42 16.53 9.24 -7.14
N SER A 43 17.41 9.95 -7.86
CA SER A 43 17.07 11.17 -8.60
C SER A 43 15.90 10.98 -9.56
N TRP A 44 15.87 9.85 -10.27
CA TRP A 44 14.86 9.50 -11.27
C TRP A 44 13.41 9.49 -10.75
N ILE A 45 13.18 9.36 -9.44
CA ILE A 45 11.84 9.44 -8.85
C ILE A 45 11.25 10.85 -8.93
N ARG A 46 12.10 11.90 -8.90
CA ARG A 46 11.65 13.30 -8.90
C ARG A 46 10.95 13.69 -10.22
N ASP A 47 11.34 13.02 -11.30
CA ASP A 47 10.84 13.24 -12.66
C ASP A 47 9.94 12.08 -13.12
N ALA A 48 9.50 11.21 -12.21
CA ALA A 48 8.72 10.03 -12.54
C ALA A 48 7.26 10.37 -12.88
N VAL A 49 6.77 9.80 -13.97
CA VAL A 49 5.36 9.83 -14.38
C VAL A 49 4.81 8.42 -14.19
N ILE A 50 3.90 8.26 -13.23
CA ILE A 50 3.29 6.99 -12.85
C ILE A 50 1.93 6.85 -13.53
N TYR A 51 1.70 5.73 -14.20
CA TYR A 51 0.42 5.38 -14.82
C TYR A 51 -0.17 4.16 -14.12
N GLU A 52 -1.30 4.34 -13.43
CA GLU A 52 -2.07 3.25 -12.83
C GLU A 52 -2.85 2.48 -13.91
N LEU A 53 -2.80 1.16 -13.87
CA LEU A 53 -3.31 0.30 -14.93
C LEU A 53 -4.00 -0.93 -14.33
N ASN A 54 -5.27 -1.11 -14.69
CA ASN A 54 -6.05 -2.32 -14.42
C ASN A 54 -5.88 -3.32 -15.58
N PRO A 55 -5.23 -4.50 -15.39
CA PRO A 55 -5.02 -5.46 -16.48
C PRO A 55 -6.30 -5.86 -17.19
N ARG A 56 -7.39 -6.06 -16.43
CA ARG A 56 -8.71 -6.50 -16.91
C ARG A 56 -9.36 -5.54 -17.90
N THR A 57 -9.08 -4.23 -17.82
CA THR A 57 -9.83 -3.20 -18.55
C THR A 57 -8.98 -2.29 -19.44
N PHE A 58 -7.65 -2.43 -19.42
CA PHE A 58 -6.76 -1.55 -20.18
C PHE A 58 -6.73 -1.82 -21.70
N SER A 59 -6.97 -3.08 -22.08
CA SER A 59 -6.99 -3.56 -23.46
C SER A 59 -8.25 -4.40 -23.70
N GLN A 60 -8.63 -4.59 -24.96
CA GLN A 60 -9.75 -5.47 -25.32
C GLN A 60 -9.49 -6.94 -24.93
N ALA A 61 -8.21 -7.35 -24.87
CA ALA A 61 -7.79 -8.68 -24.44
C ALA A 61 -7.83 -8.87 -22.91
N GLY A 62 -7.89 -7.78 -22.12
CA GLY A 62 -8.02 -7.82 -20.65
C GLY A 62 -6.86 -8.50 -19.90
N ASN A 63 -5.68 -8.62 -20.51
CA ASN A 63 -4.59 -9.47 -20.05
C ASN A 63 -3.20 -8.82 -20.24
N PHE A 64 -2.13 -9.44 -19.70
CA PHE A 64 -0.77 -8.91 -19.77
C PHE A 64 -0.26 -8.72 -21.21
N ASN A 65 -0.72 -9.54 -22.16
CA ASN A 65 -0.31 -9.48 -23.55
C ASN A 65 -0.85 -8.21 -24.24
N GLY A 66 -2.12 -7.87 -24.02
CA GLY A 66 -2.70 -6.60 -24.50
C GLY A 66 -2.17 -5.35 -23.78
N ILE A 67 -1.52 -5.49 -22.62
CA ILE A 67 -0.69 -4.40 -22.04
C ILE A 67 0.63 -4.29 -22.81
N THR A 68 1.30 -5.42 -23.04
CA THR A 68 2.61 -5.52 -23.70
C THR A 68 2.59 -4.88 -25.09
N GLU A 69 1.53 -5.13 -25.85
CA GLU A 69 1.31 -4.56 -27.20
C GLU A 69 1.23 -3.03 -27.23
N ARG A 70 0.91 -2.38 -26.10
CA ARG A 70 0.68 -0.93 -26.01
C ARG A 70 1.72 -0.19 -25.18
N LEU A 71 2.83 -0.86 -24.84
CA LEU A 71 3.94 -0.24 -24.08
C LEU A 71 4.56 0.97 -24.82
N ASP A 72 4.60 0.93 -26.16
CA ASP A 72 5.09 2.05 -26.96
C ASP A 72 4.16 3.27 -26.89
N GLU A 73 2.84 3.07 -26.81
CA GLU A 73 1.89 4.16 -26.55
C GLU A 73 2.12 4.78 -25.17
N LEU A 74 2.23 3.96 -24.12
CA LEU A 74 2.51 4.42 -22.75
C LEU A 74 3.85 5.19 -22.69
N LYS A 75 4.89 4.70 -23.37
CA LYS A 75 6.17 5.39 -23.47
C LYS A 75 6.05 6.74 -24.18
N SER A 76 5.27 6.82 -25.26
CA SER A 76 5.03 8.04 -26.02
C SER A 76 4.31 9.14 -25.21
N LEU A 77 3.46 8.72 -24.25
CA LEU A 77 2.80 9.62 -23.30
C LEU A 77 3.74 10.19 -22.23
N GLY A 78 5.01 9.76 -22.20
CA GLY A 78 5.99 10.17 -21.20
C GLY A 78 5.91 9.39 -19.89
N VAL A 79 5.19 8.26 -19.84
CA VAL A 79 5.17 7.37 -18.67
C VAL A 79 6.59 6.85 -18.41
N THR A 80 6.96 6.78 -17.13
CA THR A 80 8.23 6.17 -16.68
C THR A 80 8.00 4.98 -15.75
N ILE A 81 6.86 4.91 -15.06
CA ILE A 81 6.46 3.78 -14.22
C ILE A 81 5.02 3.37 -14.55
N ILE A 82 4.80 2.08 -14.81
CA ILE A 82 3.48 1.48 -14.84
C ILE A 82 3.24 0.86 -13.45
N TRP A 83 2.17 1.29 -12.80
CA TRP A 83 1.64 0.66 -11.60
C TRP A 83 0.49 -0.26 -11.99
N LEU A 84 0.69 -1.56 -11.85
CA LEU A 84 -0.35 -2.55 -12.04
C LEU A 84 -1.18 -2.70 -10.76
N MET A 85 -2.51 -2.63 -10.88
CA MET A 85 -3.45 -3.14 -9.88
C MET A 85 -3.17 -4.62 -9.55
N PRO A 86 -3.69 -5.20 -8.44
CA PRO A 86 -3.28 -6.52 -7.97
C PRO A 86 -3.33 -7.59 -9.07
N VAL A 87 -2.19 -8.24 -9.29
CA VAL A 87 -1.96 -9.19 -10.39
C VAL A 87 -2.27 -10.65 -10.00
N HIS A 88 -2.67 -10.89 -8.76
CA HIS A 88 -2.87 -12.21 -8.17
C HIS A 88 -4.27 -12.79 -8.44
N PRO A 89 -4.46 -14.12 -8.35
CA PRO A 89 -5.79 -14.73 -8.36
C PRO A 89 -6.66 -14.15 -7.25
N SER A 90 -7.86 -13.71 -7.60
CA SER A 90 -8.86 -13.24 -6.64
C SER A 90 -9.61 -14.42 -6.02
N GLY A 91 -10.09 -14.25 -4.79
CA GLY A 91 -10.90 -15.25 -4.10
C GLY A 91 -12.29 -15.43 -4.70
N ILE A 92 -12.81 -16.66 -4.59
CA ILE A 92 -14.19 -16.99 -4.99
C ILE A 92 -15.16 -17.04 -3.79
N GLU A 93 -14.69 -17.33 -2.57
CA GLU A 93 -15.54 -17.33 -1.37
C GLU A 93 -15.87 -15.89 -0.95
N LYS A 94 -17.16 -15.64 -0.66
CA LYS A 94 -17.70 -14.32 -0.22
C LYS A 94 -17.37 -13.15 -1.15
N LYS A 95 -16.98 -13.42 -2.41
CA LYS A 95 -16.58 -12.39 -3.38
C LYS A 95 -17.70 -11.36 -3.58
N LYS A 96 -17.31 -10.10 -3.73
CA LYS A 96 -18.24 -9.00 -4.08
C LYS A 96 -18.52 -8.98 -5.58
N GLY A 97 -19.79 -8.77 -5.94
CA GLY A 97 -20.27 -8.80 -7.31
C GLY A 97 -20.01 -10.13 -8.03
N THR A 98 -20.10 -10.11 -9.36
CA THR A 98 -19.92 -11.29 -10.21
C THR A 98 -18.45 -11.71 -10.36
N ILE A 99 -17.52 -10.75 -10.42
CA ILE A 99 -16.11 -10.95 -10.79
C ILE A 99 -15.11 -10.91 -9.63
N GLY A 100 -15.56 -10.55 -8.42
CA GLY A 100 -14.69 -10.37 -7.26
C GLY A 100 -13.79 -9.13 -7.31
N SER A 101 -13.33 -8.70 -6.13
CA SER A 101 -12.35 -7.63 -5.99
C SER A 101 -10.94 -8.16 -6.28
N PRO A 102 -10.11 -7.49 -7.09
CA PRO A 102 -8.70 -7.87 -7.24
C PRO A 102 -7.91 -7.76 -5.92
N TYR A 103 -8.43 -7.00 -4.95
CA TYR A 103 -7.82 -6.86 -3.62
C TYR A 103 -8.11 -8.05 -2.68
N ALA A 104 -9.10 -8.90 -2.99
CA ALA A 104 -9.33 -10.15 -2.26
C ALA A 104 -8.35 -11.23 -2.75
N VAL A 105 -7.08 -11.13 -2.38
CA VAL A 105 -6.01 -12.01 -2.91
C VAL A 105 -6.09 -13.42 -2.33
N ARG A 106 -6.13 -14.42 -3.23
CA ARG A 106 -6.16 -15.84 -2.87
C ARG A 106 -4.76 -16.45 -2.73
N ASP A 107 -3.84 -16.12 -3.64
CA ASP A 107 -2.47 -16.63 -3.66
C ASP A 107 -1.50 -15.54 -4.12
N TYR A 108 -0.60 -15.12 -3.23
CA TYR A 108 0.37 -14.07 -3.52
C TYR A 108 1.56 -14.51 -4.38
N TYR A 109 1.79 -15.81 -4.60
CA TYR A 109 2.89 -16.31 -5.44
C TYR A 109 2.43 -16.62 -6.88
N ALA A 110 1.12 -16.61 -7.12
CA ALA A 110 0.53 -16.79 -8.43
C ALA A 110 0.21 -15.45 -9.12
N VAL A 111 0.13 -15.51 -10.45
CA VAL A 111 -0.58 -14.49 -11.26
C VAL A 111 -2.01 -14.95 -11.50
N ASN A 112 -2.92 -14.00 -11.71
CA ASN A 112 -4.31 -14.30 -12.04
C ASN A 112 -4.40 -14.95 -13.43
N PRO A 113 -4.97 -16.16 -13.57
CA PRO A 113 -5.10 -16.82 -14.86
C PRO A 113 -5.95 -16.02 -15.87
N ASP A 114 -6.88 -15.17 -15.40
CA ASP A 114 -7.62 -14.22 -16.25
C ASP A 114 -6.68 -13.28 -17.04
N TYR A 115 -5.50 -12.98 -16.48
CA TYR A 115 -4.52 -12.05 -17.06
C TYR A 115 -3.42 -12.76 -17.87
N GLY A 116 -3.39 -14.09 -17.88
CA GLY A 116 -2.39 -14.91 -18.56
C GLY A 116 -1.48 -15.71 -17.61
N SER A 117 -0.37 -16.20 -18.13
CA SER A 117 0.62 -17.01 -17.41
C SER A 117 1.69 -16.16 -16.72
N GLN A 118 2.52 -16.80 -15.88
CA GLN A 118 3.72 -16.16 -15.34
C GLN A 118 4.71 -15.76 -16.43
N ASP A 119 4.76 -16.48 -17.56
CA ASP A 119 5.64 -16.13 -18.67
C ASP A 119 5.12 -14.92 -19.46
N ASP A 120 3.80 -14.77 -19.62
CA ASP A 120 3.20 -13.54 -20.15
C ASP A 120 3.52 -12.32 -19.26
N PHE A 121 3.49 -12.51 -17.94
CA PHE A 121 3.85 -11.46 -16.99
C PHE A 121 5.34 -11.10 -17.03
N ARG A 122 6.23 -12.11 -17.12
CA ARG A 122 7.67 -11.91 -17.32
C ARG A 122 7.97 -11.22 -18.65
N ARG A 123 7.24 -11.55 -19.72
CA ARG A 123 7.33 -10.91 -21.03
C ARG A 123 6.94 -9.44 -20.96
N LEU A 124 5.82 -9.11 -20.29
CA LEU A 124 5.39 -7.73 -20.06
C LEU A 124 6.48 -6.89 -19.38
N ILE A 125 7.08 -7.40 -18.30
CA ILE A 125 8.14 -6.68 -17.57
C ILE A 125 9.39 -6.51 -18.44
N THR A 126 9.82 -7.59 -19.11
CA THR A 126 10.99 -7.57 -20.02
C THR A 126 10.82 -6.54 -21.14
N GLU A 127 9.64 -6.50 -21.78
CA GLU A 127 9.34 -5.55 -22.85
C GLU A 127 9.18 -4.11 -22.35
N ALA A 128 8.72 -3.91 -21.12
CA ALA A 128 8.67 -2.59 -20.48
C ALA A 128 10.08 -2.08 -20.17
N HIS A 129 10.95 -2.92 -19.61
CA HIS A 129 12.35 -2.59 -19.31
C HIS A 129 13.14 -2.23 -20.56
N LYS A 130 12.95 -2.95 -21.68
CA LYS A 130 13.54 -2.59 -22.99
C LYS A 130 13.21 -1.16 -23.45
N ARG A 131 12.06 -0.61 -23.02
CA ARG A 131 11.60 0.76 -23.32
C ARG A 131 11.99 1.78 -22.23
N GLY A 132 12.76 1.34 -21.23
CA GLY A 132 13.08 2.15 -20.05
C GLY A 132 11.84 2.54 -19.24
N LEU A 133 10.78 1.73 -19.30
CA LEU A 133 9.64 1.80 -18.38
C LEU A 133 9.96 0.93 -17.16
N LYS A 134 9.38 1.27 -16.01
CA LYS A 134 9.47 0.50 -14.77
C LYS A 134 8.13 -0.15 -14.44
N ILE A 135 8.13 -1.34 -13.86
CA ILE A 135 6.92 -2.02 -13.41
C ILE A 135 6.90 -2.11 -11.88
N ILE A 136 5.81 -1.62 -11.27
CA ILE A 136 5.47 -1.91 -9.87
C ILE A 136 4.12 -2.61 -9.81
N ILE A 137 3.94 -3.53 -8.87
CA ILE A 137 2.64 -4.17 -8.60
C ILE A 137 2.04 -3.67 -7.29
N ASP A 138 0.73 -3.76 -7.20
CA ASP A 138 -0.01 -3.57 -5.97
C ASP A 138 0.11 -4.80 -5.05
N VAL A 139 0.47 -4.57 -3.78
CA VAL A 139 0.65 -5.57 -2.72
C VAL A 139 -0.39 -5.34 -1.65
N VAL A 140 -1.30 -6.30 -1.52
CA VAL A 140 -2.35 -6.29 -0.50
C VAL A 140 -1.84 -6.96 0.76
N ALA A 141 -1.20 -6.20 1.64
CA ALA A 141 -0.56 -6.76 2.83
C ALA A 141 -1.48 -6.93 4.04
N ASN A 142 -2.63 -6.23 4.10
CA ASN A 142 -3.48 -6.24 5.29
C ASN A 142 -4.36 -7.50 5.45
N HIS A 143 -4.75 -8.12 4.33
CA HIS A 143 -5.82 -9.11 4.29
C HIS A 143 -5.72 -10.02 3.05
N THR A 144 -6.31 -11.21 3.13
CA THR A 144 -6.48 -12.16 2.02
C THR A 144 -7.96 -12.45 1.75
N SER A 145 -8.29 -13.17 0.69
CA SER A 145 -9.62 -13.77 0.54
C SER A 145 -9.85 -14.96 1.50
N TRP A 146 -11.11 -15.29 1.75
CA TRP A 146 -11.51 -16.38 2.64
C TRP A 146 -11.11 -17.79 2.16
N ASP A 147 -10.88 -17.95 0.86
CA ASP A 147 -10.38 -19.17 0.20
C ASP A 147 -8.87 -19.14 -0.07
N SER A 148 -8.13 -18.24 0.58
CA SER A 148 -6.69 -18.10 0.37
C SER A 148 -5.89 -19.35 0.71
N VAL A 149 -4.81 -19.61 -0.03
CA VAL A 149 -3.87 -20.71 0.23
C VAL A 149 -3.28 -20.67 1.65
N MET A 150 -3.23 -19.47 2.25
CA MET A 150 -2.76 -19.24 3.62
C MET A 150 -3.77 -19.71 4.69
N MET A 151 -5.04 -19.96 4.35
CA MET A 151 -6.04 -20.47 5.32
C MET A 151 -5.78 -21.88 5.83
N LYS A 152 -4.81 -22.59 5.23
CA LYS A 152 -4.26 -23.83 5.79
C LYS A 152 -3.61 -23.63 7.16
N ASP A 153 -3.09 -22.44 7.43
CA ASP A 153 -2.70 -21.99 8.77
C ASP A 153 -3.58 -20.80 9.20
N PRO A 154 -4.74 -21.05 9.81
CA PRO A 154 -5.61 -19.98 10.31
C PRO A 154 -5.03 -19.30 11.57
N GLY A 155 -3.80 -19.64 12.01
CA GLY A 155 -3.02 -18.89 13.01
C GLY A 155 -2.35 -17.63 12.43
N LEU A 156 -2.34 -17.45 11.11
CA LEU A 156 -1.83 -16.25 10.42
C LEU A 156 -2.81 -15.06 10.46
N TYR A 157 -3.99 -15.23 11.08
CA TYR A 157 -5.12 -14.31 11.01
C TYR A 157 -5.56 -13.79 12.37
N LYS A 158 -6.06 -12.55 12.39
CA LYS A 158 -6.64 -11.92 13.58
C LYS A 158 -7.93 -12.64 13.94
N ARG A 159 -8.15 -12.87 15.23
CA ARG A 159 -9.33 -13.56 15.76
C ARG A 159 -10.06 -12.73 16.82
N ASP A 160 -11.36 -12.96 16.95
CA ASP A 160 -12.16 -12.46 18.06
C ASP A 160 -11.91 -13.28 19.35
N ALA A 161 -12.53 -12.87 20.46
CA ALA A 161 -12.44 -13.57 21.74
C ALA A 161 -13.08 -14.98 21.75
N LYS A 162 -13.80 -15.37 20.69
CA LYS A 162 -14.38 -16.71 20.48
C LYS A 162 -13.53 -17.56 19.52
N GLY A 163 -12.43 -17.03 19.00
CA GLY A 163 -11.53 -17.70 18.06
C GLY A 163 -11.92 -17.58 16.58
N ASN A 164 -12.97 -16.83 16.23
CA ASN A 164 -13.40 -16.63 14.84
C ASN A 164 -12.45 -15.67 14.13
N ILE A 165 -12.10 -15.96 12.87
CA ILE A 165 -11.29 -15.03 12.04
C ILE A 165 -12.07 -13.74 11.79
N LEU A 166 -11.38 -12.60 11.91
CA LEU A 166 -11.94 -11.27 11.71
C LEU A 166 -11.81 -10.79 10.26
N SER A 167 -12.84 -10.14 9.75
CA SER A 167 -12.77 -9.26 8.58
C SER A 167 -12.31 -7.86 9.01
N PRO A 168 -11.49 -7.14 8.21
CA PRO A 168 -11.19 -5.74 8.44
C PRO A 168 -12.38 -4.86 8.01
N PHE A 169 -12.85 -3.98 8.91
CA PHE A 169 -13.98 -3.07 8.66
C PHE A 169 -15.24 -3.80 8.16
N ASP A 170 -15.87 -3.29 7.10
CA ASP A 170 -17.02 -3.83 6.39
C ASP A 170 -16.61 -4.70 5.18
N TRP A 171 -15.35 -5.15 5.09
CA TRP A 171 -14.82 -5.86 3.92
C TRP A 171 -15.09 -7.36 4.02
N SER A 172 -16.37 -7.74 3.95
CA SER A 172 -16.88 -9.11 4.11
C SER A 172 -16.21 -10.17 3.22
N ASP A 173 -15.62 -9.76 2.10
CA ASP A 173 -14.91 -10.58 1.11
C ASP A 173 -13.48 -10.96 1.52
N VAL A 174 -12.95 -10.39 2.62
CA VAL A 174 -11.56 -10.60 3.05
C VAL A 174 -11.38 -10.83 4.56
N ALA A 175 -10.29 -11.50 4.91
CA ALA A 175 -9.89 -11.87 6.27
C ALA A 175 -8.59 -11.15 6.68
N ALA A 176 -8.56 -10.59 7.90
CA ALA A 176 -7.48 -9.73 8.38
C ALA A 176 -6.26 -10.54 8.89
N LEU A 177 -5.08 -10.21 8.38
CA LEU A 177 -3.82 -10.86 8.75
C LEU A 177 -3.27 -10.35 10.10
N ASP A 178 -2.66 -11.23 10.89
CA ASP A 178 -2.08 -10.90 12.21
C ASP A 178 -0.55 -10.75 12.19
N TYR A 179 -0.08 -9.51 12.08
CA TYR A 179 1.34 -9.15 12.07
C TYR A 179 2.08 -9.29 13.40
N ASN A 180 1.42 -9.76 14.46
CA ASN A 180 2.11 -10.29 15.64
C ASN A 180 2.72 -11.68 15.39
N ASN A 181 2.17 -12.44 14.44
CA ASN A 181 2.68 -13.77 14.05
C ASN A 181 3.99 -13.61 13.24
N ARG A 182 5.07 -14.25 13.72
CA ARG A 182 6.40 -14.18 13.08
C ARG A 182 6.48 -14.96 11.78
N GLU A 183 5.73 -16.05 11.62
CA GLU A 183 5.69 -16.82 10.38
C GLU A 183 4.96 -16.06 9.27
N LEU A 184 3.90 -15.31 9.60
CA LEU A 184 3.30 -14.36 8.66
C LEU A 184 4.32 -13.33 8.15
N ARG A 185 5.09 -12.71 9.06
CA ARG A 185 6.07 -11.68 8.70
C ARG A 185 7.12 -12.24 7.74
N LYS A 186 7.67 -13.43 8.04
CA LYS A 186 8.57 -14.16 7.13
C LYS A 186 7.93 -14.43 5.77
N TYR A 187 6.72 -15.00 5.74
CA TYR A 187 5.98 -15.31 4.52
C TYR A 187 5.82 -14.06 3.63
N MET A 188 5.38 -12.94 4.21
CA MET A 188 5.16 -11.70 3.46
C MET A 188 6.49 -11.07 2.98
N ILE A 189 7.58 -11.20 3.75
CA ILE A 189 8.92 -10.75 3.32
C ILE A 189 9.45 -11.60 2.18
N GLU A 190 9.35 -12.93 2.25
CA GLU A 190 9.80 -13.81 1.15
C GLU A 190 8.92 -13.68 -0.10
N MET A 191 7.63 -13.39 0.06
CA MET A 191 6.74 -13.06 -1.05
C MET A 191 7.20 -11.79 -1.77
N LEU A 192 7.49 -10.72 -1.02
CA LEU A 192 8.06 -9.49 -1.57
C LEU A 192 9.42 -9.73 -2.24
N LYS A 193 10.28 -10.60 -1.68
CA LYS A 193 11.59 -10.95 -2.29
C LYS A 193 11.44 -11.79 -3.56
N PHE A 194 10.46 -12.70 -3.60
CA PHE A 194 10.16 -13.54 -4.76
C PHE A 194 9.84 -12.69 -6.00
N TRP A 195 8.94 -11.72 -5.89
CA TRP A 195 8.56 -10.88 -7.04
C TRP A 195 9.69 -9.96 -7.53
N LEU A 196 10.63 -9.54 -6.66
CA LEU A 196 11.85 -8.84 -7.09
C LEU A 196 12.80 -9.75 -7.85
N ARG A 197 12.91 -11.01 -7.43
CA ARG A 197 13.95 -11.94 -7.90
C ARG A 197 13.54 -12.70 -9.16
N GLU A 198 12.32 -13.23 -9.20
CA GLU A 198 11.82 -14.09 -10.28
C GLU A 198 11.24 -13.32 -11.48
N PHE A 199 10.93 -12.03 -11.28
CA PHE A 199 10.27 -11.16 -12.26
C PHE A 199 10.94 -9.78 -12.42
N ASP A 200 12.02 -9.48 -11.70
CA ASP A 200 12.76 -8.22 -11.74
C ASP A 200 11.92 -6.93 -11.52
N LEU A 201 10.89 -6.97 -10.67
CA LEU A 201 10.08 -5.77 -10.38
C LEU A 201 10.92 -4.58 -9.87
N ASP A 202 10.46 -3.36 -10.15
CA ASP A 202 11.12 -2.11 -9.74
C ASP A 202 10.72 -1.62 -8.35
N GLY A 203 9.66 -2.20 -7.78
CA GLY A 203 9.10 -1.84 -6.49
C GLY A 203 7.62 -2.20 -6.39
N TYR A 204 6.94 -1.57 -5.45
CA TYR A 204 5.57 -1.91 -5.06
C TYR A 204 4.69 -0.67 -4.89
N ARG A 205 3.38 -0.88 -4.95
CA ARG A 205 2.39 -0.05 -4.25
C ARG A 205 1.80 -0.93 -3.15
N CYS A 206 1.61 -0.38 -1.97
CA CYS A 206 1.42 -1.09 -0.72
C CYS A 206 0.01 -0.76 -0.20
N ASP A 207 -0.97 -1.62 -0.48
CA ASP A 207 -2.39 -1.33 -0.19
C ASP A 207 -2.63 -1.15 1.29
N VAL A 208 -3.43 -0.12 1.60
CA VAL A 208 -3.84 0.28 2.95
C VAL A 208 -2.74 0.15 4.01
N ALA A 209 -1.47 0.40 3.65
CA ALA A 209 -0.29 0.06 4.45
C ALA A 209 -0.23 0.73 5.84
N GLY A 210 -1.13 1.69 6.12
CA GLY A 210 -1.35 2.23 7.46
C GLY A 210 -2.10 1.32 8.44
N LEU A 211 -2.67 0.20 7.98
CA LEU A 211 -3.31 -0.83 8.80
C LEU A 211 -2.36 -2.00 9.12
N VAL A 212 -1.25 -2.08 8.39
CA VAL A 212 -0.12 -2.99 8.66
C VAL A 212 0.85 -2.28 9.62
N PRO A 213 1.36 -2.94 10.68
CA PRO A 213 2.28 -2.32 11.63
C PRO A 213 3.51 -1.70 10.95
N THR A 214 3.92 -0.52 11.41
CA THR A 214 5.10 0.17 10.86
C THR A 214 6.38 -0.65 11.03
N ASP A 215 6.51 -1.41 12.11
CA ASP A 215 7.68 -2.24 12.39
C ASP A 215 7.87 -3.37 11.35
N PHE A 216 6.80 -3.84 10.70
CA PHE A 216 6.88 -4.82 9.63
C PHE A 216 7.52 -4.21 8.38
N TRP A 217 7.17 -2.97 8.03
CA TRP A 217 7.80 -2.28 6.91
C TRP A 217 9.26 -1.91 7.21
N GLU A 218 9.60 -1.63 8.47
CA GLU A 218 10.98 -1.41 8.91
C GLU A 218 11.83 -2.69 8.89
N GLU A 219 11.23 -3.85 9.20
CA GLU A 219 11.83 -5.19 9.10
C GLU A 219 11.97 -5.66 7.64
N ALA A 220 10.93 -5.49 6.82
CA ALA A 220 10.89 -5.98 5.44
C ALA A 220 11.88 -5.24 4.52
N ARG A 221 11.91 -3.91 4.54
CA ARG A 221 12.71 -3.11 3.60
C ARG A 221 14.21 -3.50 3.55
N PRO A 222 14.96 -3.62 4.66
CA PRO A 222 16.38 -4.00 4.58
C PRO A 222 16.57 -5.40 3.97
N GLU A 223 15.62 -6.33 4.12
CA GLU A 223 15.67 -7.63 3.44
C GLU A 223 15.41 -7.51 1.94
N LEU A 224 14.54 -6.57 1.51
CA LEU A 224 14.34 -6.29 0.09
C LEU A 224 15.56 -5.60 -0.53
N GLU A 225 16.18 -4.66 0.19
CA GLU A 225 17.38 -3.92 -0.24
C GLU A 225 18.61 -4.83 -0.46
N LYS A 226 18.63 -6.03 0.15
CA LYS A 226 19.63 -7.09 -0.13
C LYS A 226 19.40 -7.79 -1.47
N VAL A 227 18.16 -7.86 -1.95
CA VAL A 227 17.80 -8.50 -3.23
C VAL A 227 17.94 -7.52 -4.39
N LYS A 228 17.29 -6.36 -4.27
CA LYS A 228 17.31 -5.28 -5.26
C LYS A 228 17.17 -3.95 -4.53
N LYS A 229 17.89 -2.91 -4.95
CA LYS A 229 17.70 -1.55 -4.41
C LYS A 229 16.38 -0.96 -4.91
N ILE A 230 15.27 -1.42 -4.33
CA ILE A 230 13.93 -0.86 -4.54
C ILE A 230 13.98 0.62 -4.23
N SER A 231 13.33 1.40 -5.08
CA SER A 231 13.23 2.85 -4.89
C SER A 231 11.82 3.32 -4.50
N LEU A 232 10.78 2.47 -4.60
CA LEU A 232 9.38 2.88 -4.49
C LEU A 232 8.48 1.85 -3.75
N CYS A 233 7.80 2.31 -2.68
CA CYS A 233 6.59 1.71 -2.08
C CYS A 233 5.57 2.84 -1.87
N LEU A 234 4.47 2.86 -2.60
CA LEU A 234 3.41 3.88 -2.44
C LEU A 234 2.35 3.43 -1.42
N ARG A 235 1.84 4.31 -0.55
CA ARG A 235 0.85 3.96 0.51
C ARG A 235 -0.50 4.64 0.28
N ASN A 236 -1.59 3.90 0.45
CA ASN A 236 -2.95 4.46 0.60
C ASN A 236 -3.42 4.42 2.08
N GLY A 237 -4.38 5.29 2.44
CA GLY A 237 -5.05 5.26 3.74
C GLY A 237 -5.86 6.53 4.08
N ILE A 238 -7.02 6.35 4.74
CA ILE A 238 -7.95 7.40 5.15
C ILE A 238 -8.21 7.24 6.66
N SER A 239 -7.70 8.16 7.50
CA SER A 239 -8.06 8.24 8.92
C SER A 239 -7.89 9.66 9.43
N ARG A 240 -8.77 10.11 10.34
CA ARG A 240 -8.89 11.50 10.83
C ARG A 240 -8.46 11.70 12.29
N THR A 241 -7.99 10.66 12.99
CA THR A 241 -7.74 10.70 14.44
C THR A 241 -6.32 10.28 14.83
N CYS A 242 -5.32 10.94 14.26
CA CYS A 242 -4.20 11.50 15.05
C CYS A 242 -3.58 12.67 14.27
N TRP A 243 -2.88 13.56 14.96
CA TRP A 243 -2.65 14.93 14.52
C TRP A 243 -1.60 15.11 13.40
N SER A 244 -1.82 16.19 12.64
CA SER A 244 -0.89 16.90 11.74
C SER A 244 -0.26 16.15 10.57
N GLU A 245 -0.44 16.76 9.38
CA GLU A 245 0.47 16.65 8.23
C GLU A 245 0.66 15.22 7.66
N LEU A 246 -0.26 14.84 6.76
CA LEU A 246 0.04 14.35 5.40
C LEU A 246 1.38 13.55 5.25
N SER A 247 1.29 12.29 4.83
CA SER A 247 2.41 11.31 4.68
C SER A 247 3.18 10.92 5.94
N ILE A 248 2.62 9.97 6.69
CA ILE A 248 3.45 9.06 7.47
C ILE A 248 4.15 8.08 6.52
N TRP A 249 5.35 8.51 6.09
CA TRP A 249 6.54 7.69 5.87
C TRP A 249 6.42 6.51 4.88
N ILE A 250 6.67 6.79 3.59
CA ILE A 250 7.23 5.78 2.64
C ILE A 250 8.63 5.41 3.14
N ILE A 251 8.68 4.51 4.13
CA ILE A 251 9.86 3.97 4.82
C ILE A 251 11.04 4.97 4.90
N ARG A 252 10.74 6.19 5.37
CA ARG A 252 11.54 7.43 5.36
C ARG A 252 11.60 8.27 4.07
N GLY A 253 10.45 8.83 3.73
CA GLY A 253 10.29 10.28 3.52
C GLY A 253 10.54 10.83 2.10
N PHE A 254 9.47 11.20 1.41
CA PHE A 254 9.27 12.50 0.72
C PHE A 254 7.85 12.56 0.10
N PHE A 255 7.45 13.76 -0.33
CA PHE A 255 6.13 14.08 -0.90
C PHE A 255 6.22 14.80 -2.25
N ILE A 256 5.28 14.50 -3.14
CA ILE A 256 4.27 15.43 -3.73
C ILE A 256 3.01 14.53 -3.94
N THR A 257 1.72 14.91 -3.87
CA THR A 257 0.98 16.19 -3.84
C THR A 257 -0.13 16.19 -2.74
N ARG A 258 -1.15 17.06 -2.84
CA ARG A 258 -2.35 17.14 -1.97
C ARG A 258 -3.61 17.23 -2.84
N TRP A 259 -4.61 16.39 -2.59
CA TRP A 259 -5.95 16.52 -3.22
C TRP A 259 -6.74 17.68 -2.56
N PRO A 260 -7.39 18.57 -3.33
CA PRO A 260 -8.27 19.59 -2.75
C PRO A 260 -9.61 18.96 -2.33
N THR A 261 -9.89 18.98 -1.02
CA THR A 261 -11.22 18.63 -0.50
C THR A 261 -12.24 19.71 -0.83
N SER A 262 -13.42 19.30 -1.31
CA SER A 262 -14.57 20.18 -1.55
C SER A 262 -15.03 20.90 -0.29
N SER A 263 -15.11 22.23 -0.36
CA SER A 263 -15.82 23.08 0.60
C SER A 263 -16.60 24.14 -0.19
N PRO A 264 -17.93 24.25 -0.05
CA PRO A 264 -18.72 25.16 -0.87
C PRO A 264 -18.86 26.53 -0.21
N LYS A 265 -18.03 27.51 -0.62
CA LYS A 265 -18.31 28.96 -0.53
C LYS A 265 -17.24 29.83 -1.20
N ALA A 266 -17.70 30.82 -1.97
CA ALA A 266 -16.93 31.85 -2.70
C ALA A 266 -15.93 31.32 -3.77
N GLY A 267 -15.67 32.01 -4.87
CA GLY A 267 -16.23 33.26 -5.40
C GLY A 267 -15.68 33.50 -6.80
N ARG A 268 -16.53 33.96 -7.73
CA ARG A 268 -16.26 34.13 -9.17
C ARG A 268 -15.07 35.09 -9.42
N LEU A 269 -14.00 34.67 -10.12
CA LEU A 269 -13.14 35.63 -10.84
C LEU A 269 -12.46 35.10 -12.13
N ARG A 270 -12.83 35.84 -13.19
CA ARG A 270 -12.37 35.99 -14.59
C ARG A 270 -10.90 35.67 -14.96
N LEU A 271 -10.76 35.18 -16.20
CA LEU A 271 -9.55 35.22 -17.02
C LEU A 271 -9.12 36.67 -17.35
N PHE A 272 -7.81 36.94 -17.33
CA PHE A 272 -7.17 37.92 -18.19
C PHE A 272 -5.72 37.51 -18.45
N GLY A 273 -5.29 37.54 -19.71
CA GLY A 273 -3.88 37.48 -20.08
C GLY A 273 -3.36 38.87 -20.43
N LYS A 274 -2.13 39.19 -20.00
CA LYS A 274 -1.26 40.16 -20.68
C LYS A 274 0.20 39.96 -20.28
N THR A 275 1.08 40.32 -21.20
CA THR A 275 2.53 40.17 -21.12
C THR A 275 3.18 41.19 -20.17
N GLY A 276 4.25 40.80 -19.48
CA GLY A 276 5.07 41.71 -18.69
C GLY A 276 6.34 41.04 -18.15
N ARG A 277 7.53 41.52 -18.54
CA ARG A 277 8.81 41.06 -17.99
C ARG A 277 9.03 41.67 -16.59
N ARG A 278 9.28 40.84 -15.58
CA ARG A 278 10.25 41.15 -14.51
C ARG A 278 11.03 39.88 -14.15
N ASN A 279 12.35 40.03 -14.04
CA ASN A 279 13.19 39.05 -13.36
C ASN A 279 12.78 39.05 -11.87
N ASP A 280 12.60 37.87 -11.28
CA ASP A 280 13.47 37.51 -10.16
C ASP A 280 13.44 36.00 -9.84
N ARG A 281 14.53 35.54 -9.21
CA ARG A 281 14.82 34.13 -8.99
C ARG A 281 13.83 33.47 -8.02
N CYS A 282 13.07 32.50 -8.51
CA CYS A 282 12.44 31.49 -7.65
C CYS A 282 12.58 30.09 -8.27
N HIS A 283 12.87 29.09 -7.44
CA HIS A 283 13.25 27.75 -7.88
C HIS A 283 12.18 27.08 -8.74
N ARG A 284 12.61 26.43 -9.84
CA ARG A 284 11.80 25.43 -10.56
C ARG A 284 11.50 24.28 -9.60
N ARG A 285 10.33 24.30 -8.95
CA ARG A 285 9.82 23.17 -8.17
C ARG A 285 9.25 22.15 -9.16
N ALA A 286 9.74 20.91 -9.08
CA ALA A 286 9.27 19.81 -9.92
C ALA A 286 7.76 19.62 -9.73
N LEU A 287 7.01 19.67 -10.84
CA LEU A 287 5.58 19.47 -10.85
C LEU A 287 5.31 18.01 -11.22
N CYS A 288 5.23 17.13 -10.24
CA CYS A 288 4.78 15.75 -10.47
C CYS A 288 3.28 15.78 -10.80
N ILE A 289 2.96 15.84 -12.09
CA ILE A 289 1.57 15.82 -12.57
C ILE A 289 1.10 14.37 -12.57
N CYS A 290 0.39 13.97 -11.53
CA CYS A 290 -0.50 12.82 -11.64
C CYS A 290 -1.62 13.21 -12.60
N VAL A 291 -1.53 12.78 -13.87
CA VAL A 291 -2.53 13.09 -14.91
C VAL A 291 -3.78 12.22 -14.71
N SER A 292 -4.49 12.43 -13.61
CA SER A 292 -5.93 12.14 -13.55
C SER A 292 -6.68 13.29 -14.25
N ARG A 293 -6.44 13.43 -15.56
CA ARG A 293 -7.34 14.15 -16.45
C ARG A 293 -8.09 13.10 -17.24
N THR A 294 -9.40 13.05 -17.06
CA THR A 294 -10.32 12.45 -18.02
C THR A 294 -10.15 13.16 -19.37
N ILE A 295 -9.31 12.62 -20.25
CA ILE A 295 -9.18 13.10 -21.63
C ILE A 295 -10.47 12.71 -22.35
N THR A 296 -11.44 13.60 -22.31
CA THR A 296 -12.72 13.42 -22.99
C THR A 296 -12.52 13.71 -24.48
N MET A 297 -11.94 12.76 -25.22
CA MET A 297 -11.85 12.84 -26.68
C MET A 297 -13.25 12.67 -27.27
N ARG A 298 -13.88 13.77 -27.68
CA ARG A 298 -15.07 13.73 -28.54
C ARG A 298 -14.68 13.23 -29.94
N ARG A 299 -14.99 11.96 -30.24
CA ARG A 299 -15.16 11.43 -31.60
C ARG A 299 -16.35 10.46 -31.61
N GLY A 300 -17.42 10.82 -32.32
CA GLY A 300 -18.56 9.93 -32.54
C GLY A 300 -19.47 9.70 -31.32
N PRO A 301 -20.55 8.91 -31.49
CA PRO A 301 -21.67 8.82 -30.53
C PRO A 301 -21.46 7.85 -29.36
N SER A 302 -20.29 7.23 -29.21
CA SER A 302 -20.00 6.26 -28.15
C SER A 302 -19.10 6.84 -27.06
N VAL A 303 -19.66 7.06 -25.87
CA VAL A 303 -18.94 7.55 -24.68
C VAL A 303 -18.37 6.38 -23.89
N ILE A 304 -17.04 6.35 -23.72
CA ILE A 304 -16.37 5.47 -22.76
C ILE A 304 -15.79 6.35 -21.66
N SER A 305 -16.35 6.25 -20.45
CA SER A 305 -15.90 7.00 -19.27
C SER A 305 -15.19 6.09 -18.28
N ALA A 306 -13.89 6.29 -18.09
CA ALA A 306 -13.17 5.75 -16.94
C ALA A 306 -13.11 6.82 -15.82
N SER A 307 -13.73 6.53 -14.68
CA SER A 307 -13.58 7.31 -13.44
C SER A 307 -13.16 6.39 -12.30
N VAL A 308 -12.28 6.88 -11.44
CA VAL A 308 -11.69 6.10 -10.32
C VAL A 308 -12.51 6.28 -9.02
N GLU A 309 -13.66 6.96 -9.07
CA GLU A 309 -14.43 7.34 -7.87
C GLU A 309 -15.90 6.87 -7.87
N HIS A 310 -16.26 5.87 -8.68
CA HIS A 310 -17.62 5.29 -8.66
C HIS A 310 -17.76 3.75 -8.66
N TRP A 311 -16.65 3.01 -8.57
CA TRP A 311 -16.66 1.53 -8.53
C TRP A 311 -17.22 0.90 -7.24
N ARG A 312 -17.82 1.69 -6.33
CA ARG A 312 -18.51 1.21 -5.12
C ARG A 312 -20.04 1.09 -5.26
N HIS A 313 -20.62 1.46 -6.40
CA HIS A 313 -22.08 1.42 -6.63
C HIS A 313 -22.50 0.68 -7.91
N GLN A 314 -21.63 -0.13 -8.52
CA GLN A 314 -21.95 -0.96 -9.70
C GLN A 314 -21.41 -2.40 -9.61
N LEU A 315 -21.33 -2.95 -8.39
CA LEU A 315 -21.05 -4.37 -8.11
C LEU A 315 -21.94 -4.86 -6.95
#